data_AF-A0A2P8VZU5-F1
#
_entry.id   AF-A0A2P8VZU5-F1
#
_cell.length_a   1.000
_cell.length_b   1.000
_cell.length_c   1.000
_cell.angle_alpha   90.00
_cell.angle_beta   90.00
_cell.angle_gamma   90.00
#
_symmetry.space_group_name_H-M   'P 1'
#
loop_
_entity.id
_entity.type
_entity.pdbx_description
1 polymer ?
#
loop_
_entity_poly.entity_id
_entity_poly.type
_entity_poly.pdbx_seq_one_letter_code
_entity_poly.pdbx_strand_id
1 'polypeptide(L)'
;MGTVWELDFYSRPVLDENQKKRWEVLLCEGLVDSQTDSAPAFCYSKFVPSSEVNSITLKGAIEEAIAEATSQGTAPPSRIRFFRYQMQNMILRACEEAGIPARPSRRTMALQGWLRDRNQSVYPQMEGYTTAPSPSV
;
A
#
# COMPACT_ATOMS: atom_id res chain seq x y z
N MET A 1 4.66 22.39 -5.66
CA MET A 1 4.77 21.06 -6.31
C MET A 1 4.41 20.03 -5.26
N GLY A 2 3.33 19.26 -5.43
CA GLY A 2 2.93 18.28 -4.43
C GLY A 2 3.63 16.94 -4.62
N THR A 3 3.81 16.20 -3.53
CA THR A 3 4.43 14.87 -3.54
C THR A 3 3.52 13.85 -4.22
N VAL A 4 4.11 12.79 -4.74
CA VAL A 4 3.39 11.67 -5.37
C VAL A 4 3.53 10.48 -4.44
N TRP A 5 2.42 9.93 -3.97
CA TRP A 5 2.46 8.73 -3.14
C TRP A 5 2.24 7.47 -3.98
N GLU A 6 2.74 6.36 -3.46
CA GLU A 6 2.66 5.04 -4.06
C GLU A 6 1.80 4.13 -3.19
N LEU A 7 0.86 3.41 -3.80
CA LEU A 7 -0.11 2.56 -3.12
C LEU A 7 -0.04 1.11 -3.63
N ASP A 8 -0.03 0.16 -2.71
CA ASP A 8 -0.35 -1.25 -2.95
C ASP A 8 -1.41 -1.67 -1.93
N PHE A 9 -2.50 -2.26 -2.43
CA PHE A 9 -3.50 -2.91 -1.58
C PHE A 9 -3.72 -4.31 -2.11
N TYR A 10 -3.13 -5.31 -1.45
CA TYR A 10 -3.12 -6.68 -1.94
C TYR A 10 -2.95 -7.70 -0.82
N SER A 11 -3.29 -8.95 -1.10
CA SER A 11 -3.03 -10.06 -0.19
C SER A 11 -1.53 -10.30 0.04
N ARG A 12 -1.18 -10.76 1.24
CA ARG A 12 0.17 -11.08 1.69
C ARG A 12 0.36 -12.59 1.88
N PRO A 13 1.62 -13.07 1.87
CA PRO A 13 1.95 -14.48 2.18
C PRO A 13 1.80 -14.79 3.68
N VAL A 14 0.74 -14.27 4.32
CA VAL A 14 0.47 -14.41 5.76
C VAL A 14 -1.00 -14.78 5.91
N LEU A 15 -1.27 -15.86 6.64
CA LEU A 15 -2.61 -16.36 6.91
C LEU A 15 -3.18 -15.75 8.20
N ASP A 16 -4.50 -15.61 8.24
CA ASP A 16 -5.24 -15.35 9.47
C ASP A 16 -5.61 -16.66 10.19
N GLU A 17 -6.28 -16.52 11.32
CA GLU A 17 -6.77 -17.65 12.14
C GLU A 17 -7.71 -18.59 11.37
N ASN A 18 -8.36 -18.08 10.31
CA ASN A 18 -9.27 -18.82 9.44
C ASN A 18 -8.56 -19.41 8.19
N GLN A 19 -7.22 -19.43 8.17
CA GLN A 19 -6.41 -19.89 7.04
C GLN A 19 -6.64 -19.10 5.73
N LYS A 20 -7.12 -17.85 5.83
CA LYS A 20 -7.27 -16.94 4.67
C LYS A 20 -6.10 -15.98 4.62
N LYS A 21 -5.73 -15.52 3.41
CA LYS A 21 -4.68 -14.52 3.25
C LYS A 21 -5.09 -13.19 3.85
N ARG A 22 -4.20 -12.63 4.68
CA ARG A 22 -4.33 -11.25 5.17
C ARG A 22 -4.09 -10.28 4.02
N TRP A 23 -4.86 -9.20 4.00
CA TRP A 23 -4.64 -8.09 3.08
C TRP A 23 -3.90 -6.99 3.79
N GLU A 24 -3.20 -6.17 3.02
CA GLU A 24 -2.46 -5.05 3.58
C GLU A 24 -2.48 -3.88 2.62
N VAL A 25 -2.77 -2.71 3.17
CA VAL A 25 -2.58 -1.41 2.53
C VAL A 25 -1.17 -0.94 2.85
N LEU A 26 -0.38 -0.70 1.81
CA LEU A 26 0.92 -0.04 1.89
C LEU A 26 0.86 1.27 1.12
N LEU A 27 1.25 2.35 1.77
CA LEU A 27 1.28 3.69 1.20
C LEU A 27 2.62 4.34 1.56
N CYS A 28 3.32 4.92 0.59
CA CYS A 28 4.57 5.62 0.90
C CYS A 28 4.80 6.81 -0.02
N GLU A 29 5.67 7.72 0.40
CA GLU A 29 6.17 8.77 -0.49
C GLU A 29 6.94 8.14 -1.66
N GLY A 30 6.66 8.59 -2.88
CA GLY A 30 7.41 8.19 -4.06
C GLY A 30 8.74 8.92 -4.14
N LEU A 31 9.76 8.24 -4.67
CA LEU A 31 11.05 8.87 -4.94
C LEU A 31 10.89 9.98 -6.00
N VAL A 32 11.39 11.17 -5.69
CA VAL A 32 11.34 12.35 -6.57
C VAL A 32 12.49 12.31 -7.59
N ASP A 33 13.65 11.77 -7.21
CA ASP A 33 14.84 11.64 -8.06
C ASP A 33 15.43 10.23 -8.01
N SER A 34 15.82 9.69 -9.17
CA SER A 34 16.49 8.38 -9.32
C SER A 34 17.90 8.29 -8.71
N GLN A 35 18.42 9.37 -8.11
CA GLN A 35 19.80 9.44 -7.61
C GLN A 35 19.93 9.38 -6.09
N THR A 36 18.83 9.44 -5.35
CA THR A 36 18.85 9.33 -3.90
C THR A 36 18.43 7.92 -3.52
N ASP A 37 19.41 7.12 -3.09
CA ASP A 37 19.24 5.78 -2.50
C ASP A 37 18.58 5.85 -1.10
N SER A 38 17.78 6.90 -0.87
CA SER A 38 17.14 7.16 0.41
C SER A 38 15.80 6.44 0.45
N ALA A 39 15.56 5.76 1.56
CA ALA A 39 14.24 5.23 1.89
C ALA A 39 13.19 6.36 1.81
N PRO A 40 11.95 6.06 1.41
CA PRO A 40 10.85 7.03 1.43
C PRO A 40 10.71 7.65 2.82
N ALA A 41 10.58 8.97 2.89
CA ALA A 41 10.50 9.72 4.15
C ALA A 41 9.28 9.33 4.99
N PHE A 42 8.18 8.94 4.33
CA PHE A 42 6.97 8.44 4.96
C PHE A 42 6.53 7.09 4.38
N CYS A 43 6.16 6.16 5.27
CA CYS A 43 5.61 4.86 4.96
C CYS A 43 4.50 4.52 5.96
N TYR A 44 3.35 4.09 5.44
CA TYR A 44 2.18 3.67 6.20
C TYR A 44 1.77 2.25 5.79
N SER A 45 1.48 1.43 6.80
CA SER A 45 1.13 0.03 6.64
C SER A 45 -0.06 -0.33 7.52
N LYS A 46 -1.12 -0.90 6.93
CA LYS A 46 -2.29 -1.38 7.68
C LYS A 46 -2.76 -2.73 7.16
N PHE A 47 -2.82 -3.72 8.05
CA PHE A 47 -3.44 -5.00 7.76
C PHE A 47 -4.96 -4.87 7.77
N VAL A 48 -5.60 -5.56 6.82
CA VAL A 48 -7.04 -5.56 6.60
C VAL A 48 -7.53 -7.02 6.49
N PRO A 49 -8.60 -7.41 7.21
CA PRO A 49 -9.24 -8.70 7.03
C PRO A 49 -9.79 -8.89 5.61
N SER A 50 -9.82 -10.13 5.12
CA SER A 50 -10.35 -10.44 3.78
C SER A 50 -11.82 -10.03 3.58
N SER A 51 -12.62 -9.98 4.65
CA SER A 51 -14.02 -9.51 4.65
C SER A 51 -14.17 -8.01 4.45
N GLU A 52 -13.11 -7.23 4.68
CA GLU A 52 -13.13 -5.77 4.67
C GLU A 52 -12.38 -5.18 3.47
N VAL A 53 -12.05 -6.01 2.47
CA VAL A 53 -11.38 -5.56 1.24
C VAL A 53 -12.40 -4.87 0.33
N ASN A 54 -12.54 -3.56 0.51
CA ASN A 54 -13.43 -2.72 -0.28
C ASN A 54 -12.90 -1.26 -0.34
N SER A 55 -13.59 -0.41 -1.10
CA SER A 55 -13.18 0.99 -1.28
C SER A 55 -13.35 1.85 -0.04
N ILE A 56 -14.31 1.53 0.84
CA ILE A 56 -14.57 2.27 2.09
C ILE A 56 -13.40 2.10 3.05
N THR A 57 -12.96 0.84 3.25
CA THR A 57 -11.81 0.53 4.11
C THR A 57 -10.52 1.14 3.54
N LEU A 58 -10.31 1.06 2.24
CA LEU A 58 -9.14 1.67 1.60
C LEU A 58 -9.16 3.21 1.74
N LYS A 59 -10.31 3.84 1.56
CA LYS A 59 -10.48 5.29 1.76
C LYS A 59 -10.08 5.69 3.18
N GLY A 60 -10.60 4.99 4.19
CA GLY A 60 -10.25 5.25 5.60
C GLY A 60 -8.75 5.09 5.85
N ALA A 61 -8.12 4.05 5.28
CA ALA A 61 -6.67 3.87 5.38
C ALA A 61 -5.86 5.00 4.70
N ILE A 62 -6.36 5.56 3.58
CA ILE A 62 -5.74 6.72 2.93
C ILE A 62 -5.85 7.95 3.82
N GLU A 63 -7.02 8.22 4.41
CA GLU A 63 -7.24 9.35 5.31
C GLU A 63 -6.39 9.25 6.58
N GLU A 64 -6.28 8.06 7.18
CA GLU A 64 -5.40 7.77 8.30
C GLU A 64 -3.93 8.05 7.96
N ALA A 65 -3.46 7.55 6.81
CA ALA A 65 -2.08 7.77 6.38
C ALA A 65 -1.78 9.26 6.14
N ILE A 66 -2.74 10.03 5.64
CA ILE A 66 -2.59 11.48 5.44
C ILE A 66 -2.52 12.21 6.78
N ALA A 67 -3.36 11.83 7.74
CA ALA A 67 -3.33 12.39 9.09
C ALA A 67 -1.98 12.09 9.77
N GLU A 68 -1.50 10.85 9.65
CA GLU A 68 -0.20 10.44 10.20
C GLU A 68 0.96 11.22 9.55
N ALA A 69 1.00 11.27 8.21
CA ALA A 69 2.02 12.02 7.48
C ALA A 69 2.02 13.51 7.88
N THR A 70 0.84 14.12 7.98
CA THR A 70 0.70 15.52 8.37
C THR A 70 1.22 15.76 9.79
N SER A 71 0.97 14.83 10.72
CA SER A 71 1.51 14.91 12.09
C SER A 71 3.03 14.80 12.15
N GLN A 72 3.65 14.12 11.17
CA GLN A 72 5.10 14.00 11.00
C GLN A 72 5.72 15.13 10.16
N GLY A 73 4.92 16.10 9.71
CA GLY A 73 5.37 17.24 8.91
C GLY A 73 5.44 16.98 7.40
N THR A 74 4.96 15.82 6.93
CA THR A 74 4.84 15.49 5.50
C THR A 74 3.51 16.01 4.96
N ALA A 75 3.57 16.77 3.86
CA ALA A 75 2.37 17.28 3.20
C ALA A 75 1.55 16.15 2.52
N PRO A 76 0.21 16.28 2.45
CA PRO A 76 -0.64 15.35 1.71
C PRO A 76 -0.22 15.23 0.23
N PRO A 77 -0.44 14.06 -0.40
CA PRO A 77 -0.06 13.85 -1.78
C PRO A 77 -0.91 14.66 -2.74
N SER A 78 -0.28 15.14 -3.82
CA SER A 78 -1.02 15.69 -4.97
C SER A 78 -1.70 14.62 -5.83
N ARG A 79 -1.19 13.39 -5.79
CA ARG A 79 -1.72 12.22 -6.51
C ARG A 79 -1.16 10.92 -5.96
N ILE A 80 -1.89 9.84 -6.18
CA ILE A 80 -1.47 8.47 -5.86
C ILE A 80 -1.20 7.69 -7.15
N ARG A 81 -0.16 6.85 -7.14
CA ARG A 81 0.10 5.86 -8.20
C ARG A 81 0.13 4.45 -7.63
N PHE A 82 -0.30 3.47 -8.42
CA PHE A 82 -0.36 2.07 -7.99
C PHE A 82 -0.07 1.13 -9.17
N PHE A 83 0.43 -0.07 -8.90
CA PHE A 83 0.81 -1.02 -9.96
C PHE A 83 -0.14 -2.25 -10.05
N ARG A 84 -1.04 -2.45 -9.08
CA ARG A 84 -1.99 -3.58 -9.06
C ARG A 84 -3.21 -3.31 -9.94
N TYR A 85 -3.12 -3.66 -11.21
CA TYR A 85 -4.23 -3.51 -12.17
C TYR A 85 -5.51 -4.27 -11.76
N GLN A 86 -5.39 -5.44 -11.14
CA GLN A 86 -6.54 -6.22 -10.65
C GLN A 86 -7.40 -5.45 -9.63
N MET A 87 -6.78 -4.52 -8.90
CA MET A 87 -7.43 -3.72 -7.86
C MET A 87 -7.82 -2.32 -8.36
N GLN A 88 -7.65 -2.03 -9.65
CA GLN A 88 -7.78 -0.68 -10.21
C GLN A 88 -9.13 -0.03 -9.88
N ASN A 89 -10.26 -0.69 -10.15
CA ASN A 89 -11.59 -0.09 -9.96
C ASN A 89 -11.82 0.31 -8.50
N MET A 90 -11.41 -0.55 -7.57
CA MET A 90 -11.54 -0.31 -6.13
C MET A 90 -10.59 0.80 -5.66
N ILE A 91 -9.34 0.80 -6.13
CA ILE A 91 -8.36 1.85 -5.78
C ILE A 91 -8.80 3.21 -6.32
N LEU A 92 -9.21 3.29 -7.58
CA LEU A 92 -9.67 4.54 -8.19
C LEU A 92 -10.88 5.10 -7.44
N ARG A 93 -11.86 4.27 -7.11
CA ARG A 93 -13.03 4.68 -6.33
C ARG A 93 -12.64 5.21 -4.94
N ALA A 94 -11.78 4.50 -4.20
CA ALA A 94 -11.35 4.95 -2.88
C ALA A 94 -10.60 6.28 -2.93
N CYS A 95 -9.73 6.46 -3.93
CA CYS A 95 -8.98 7.70 -4.10
C CYS A 95 -9.89 8.86 -4.54
N GLU A 96 -10.87 8.62 -5.41
CA GLU A 96 -11.88 9.59 -5.81
C GLU A 96 -12.71 10.06 -4.60
N GLU A 97 -13.20 9.12 -3.79
CA GLU A 97 -13.95 9.43 -2.56
C GLU A 97 -13.08 10.13 -1.49
N ALA A 98 -11.76 9.96 -1.54
CA ALA A 98 -10.78 10.68 -0.70
C ALA A 98 -10.36 12.04 -1.31
N GLY A 99 -10.83 12.39 -2.52
CA GLY A 99 -10.48 13.65 -3.19
C GLY A 99 -9.05 13.68 -3.76
N ILE A 100 -8.42 12.53 -4.00
CA ILE A 100 -7.03 12.43 -4.46
C ILE A 100 -7.00 11.79 -5.85
N PRO A 101 -6.43 12.44 -6.87
CA PRO A 101 -6.34 11.83 -8.19
C PRO A 101 -5.39 10.62 -8.15
N ALA A 102 -5.83 9.51 -8.72
CA ALA A 102 -5.04 8.28 -8.79
C ALA A 102 -4.83 7.82 -10.24
N ARG A 103 -3.65 7.24 -10.53
CA ARG A 103 -3.31 6.70 -11.85
C ARG A 103 -2.53 5.39 -11.73
N PRO A 104 -2.86 4.35 -12.52
CA PRO A 104 -2.03 3.16 -12.58
C PRO A 104 -0.65 3.51 -13.16
N SER A 105 0.41 2.98 -12.56
CA SER A 105 1.79 3.15 -13.01
C SER A 105 2.67 2.03 -12.48
N ARG A 106 3.60 1.55 -13.31
CA ARG A 106 4.67 0.64 -12.87
C ARG A 106 5.87 1.38 -12.26
N ARG A 107 5.89 2.72 -12.35
CA ARG A 107 6.95 3.56 -11.76
C ARG A 107 6.67 3.81 -10.28
N THR A 108 6.63 2.74 -9.50
CA THR A 108 6.43 2.75 -8.04
C THR A 108 7.67 2.19 -7.34
N MET A 109 8.81 2.87 -7.54
CA MET A 109 10.12 2.33 -7.14
C MET A 109 10.27 2.28 -5.62
N ALA A 110 9.77 3.29 -4.89
CA ALA A 110 9.84 3.33 -3.43
C ALA A 110 9.09 2.15 -2.82
N LEU A 111 7.85 1.95 -3.28
CA LEU A 111 6.96 0.90 -2.81
C LEU A 111 7.45 -0.50 -3.20
N GLN A 112 8.03 -0.65 -4.39
CA GLN A 112 8.61 -1.94 -4.80
C GLN A 112 9.82 -2.32 -3.95
N GLY A 113 10.70 -1.35 -3.66
CA GLY A 113 11.81 -1.54 -2.72
C GLY A 113 11.31 -1.93 -1.34
N TRP A 114 10.37 -1.15 -0.79
CA TRP A 114 9.80 -1.41 0.52
C TRP A 114 9.09 -2.77 0.61
N LEU A 115 8.32 -3.14 -0.42
CA LEU A 115 7.65 -4.44 -0.45
C LEU A 115 8.66 -5.60 -0.49
N ARG A 116 9.79 -5.45 -1.19
CA ARG A 116 10.87 -6.45 -1.19
C ARG A 116 11.45 -6.60 0.20
N ASP A 117 11.74 -5.49 0.88
CA ASP A 117 12.30 -5.52 2.23
C ASP A 117 11.33 -6.17 3.22
N ARG A 118 10.03 -5.85 3.13
CA ARG A 118 8.99 -6.51 3.93
C ARG A 118 8.89 -8.01 3.69
N ASN A 119 9.04 -8.46 2.44
CA ASN A 119 9.04 -9.89 2.11
C ASN A 119 10.23 -10.64 2.71
N GLN A 120 11.35 -9.95 2.98
CA GLN A 120 12.55 -10.56 3.55
C GLN A 120 12.60 -10.46 5.08
N SER A 121 12.11 -9.35 5.64
CA SER A 121 12.32 -9.01 7.05
C SER A 121 11.05 -9.02 7.90
N VAL A 122 9.87 -8.76 7.32
CA VAL A 122 8.62 -8.60 8.07
C VAL A 122 7.76 -9.85 7.97
N TYR A 123 7.28 -10.21 6.77
CA TYR A 123 6.31 -11.30 6.63
C TYR A 123 6.84 -12.66 7.14
N PRO A 124 8.12 -13.05 6.92
CA PRO A 124 8.64 -14.31 7.44
C PRO A 124 8.64 -14.44 8.96
N GLN A 125 8.57 -13.31 9.69
CA GLN A 125 8.53 -13.29 11.15
C GLN A 125 7.10 -13.29 11.70
N MET A 126 6.09 -13.14 10.83
CA MET A 126 4.70 -13.10 11.24
C MET A 126 4.14 -14.51 11.42
N GLU A 127 3.27 -14.66 12.42
CA GLU A 127 2.48 -15.87 12.59
C GLU A 127 1.58 -16.11 11.36
N GLY A 128 1.53 -17.36 10.90
CA GLY A 128 0.78 -17.74 9.70
C GLY A 128 1.50 -17.44 8.38
N TYR A 129 2.78 -17.04 8.39
CA TYR A 129 3.56 -16.90 7.16
C TYR A 129 3.61 -18.22 6.37
N THR A 130 3.39 -18.14 5.06
CA THR A 130 3.43 -19.29 4.16
C THR A 130 4.04 -18.94 2.81
N THR A 131 4.90 -19.83 2.32
CA THR A 131 5.46 -19.76 0.95
C THR A 131 4.60 -20.50 -0.07
N ALA A 132 3.52 -21.15 0.39
CA ALA A 132 2.61 -21.86 -0.50
C ALA A 132 1.96 -20.89 -1.50
N PRO A 133 1.92 -21.22 -2.80
CA PRO A 133 1.21 -20.42 -3.78
C PRO A 133 -0.25 -20.27 -3.36
N SER A 134 -0.88 -19.14 -3.70
CA SER A 134 -2.34 -19.03 -3.60
C SER A 134 -2.95 -20.23 -4.34
N PRO A 135 -3.95 -20.94 -3.79
CA PRO A 135 -4.69 -21.90 -4.58
C PRO A 135 -5.23 -21.17 -5.81
N SER A 136 -4.90 -21.68 -6.99
CA SER A 136 -5.46 -21.20 -8.25
C SER A 136 -6.96 -21.44 -8.20
N VAL A 137 -7.75 -20.37 -8.27
CA VAL A 137 -9.19 -20.45 -8.60
C VAL A 137 -9.34 -20.74 -10.08
#